data_AF-A0A6G1ETQ9-F1
#
_entry.id   AF-A0A6G1ETQ9-F1
#
_cell.length_a   1.000
_cell.length_b   1.000
_cell.length_c   1.000
_cell.angle_alpha   90.00
_cell.angle_beta   90.00
_cell.angle_gamma   90.00
#
_symmetry.space_group_name_H-M   'P 1'
#
loop_
_entity.id
_entity.type
_entity.pdbx_description
1 polymer ?
#
loop_
_entity_poly.entity_id
_entity_poly.type
_entity_poly.pdbx_seq_one_letter_code
_entity_poly.pdbx_strand_id
1 'polypeptide(L)'
;MVEGFLQIASEARLSVKQFCKALIQQVEEPDNGLADKLNLLLQPYQLMITDKHCSKLVLYHLEALMNQAMYQDFENCTFQKNGSPRCLDPKQDSQESFASFVALRNLSWNEVLRKGTKYYSEDFSRFCDQKMSCIVSTLKNWSRPWPEQLLQCFFVAAKCVWLLHLLAFSFTPALTIMRVEESRVFDQMYMEDILPDKHQLHNPCQVKIMVMPGFYVQDRVLKCRVLTIDNSK
;
A
#
# COMPACT_ATOMS: atom_id res chain seq x y z
N MET A 1 -18.40 -8.30 9.30
CA MET A 1 -16.92 -8.35 9.24
C MET A 1 -16.43 -8.10 7.81
N VAL A 2 -16.97 -8.80 6.79
CA VAL A 2 -16.61 -8.57 5.36
C VAL A 2 -16.77 -7.11 4.91
N GLU A 3 -17.93 -6.49 5.12
CA GLU A 3 -18.13 -5.08 4.73
C GLU A 3 -17.17 -4.12 5.44
N GLY A 4 -16.83 -4.42 6.70
CA GLY A 4 -15.80 -3.68 7.43
C GLY A 4 -14.42 -3.84 6.79
N PHE A 5 -14.06 -5.05 6.36
CA PHE A 5 -12.81 -5.30 5.63
C PHE A 5 -12.77 -4.54 4.30
N LEU A 6 -13.85 -4.58 3.51
CA LEU A 6 -13.94 -3.87 2.24
C LEU A 6 -13.82 -2.34 2.41
N GLN A 7 -14.46 -1.80 3.46
CA GLN A 7 -14.35 -0.39 3.81
C GLN A 7 -12.90 0.00 4.15
N ILE A 8 -12.25 -0.75 5.05
CA ILE A 8 -10.85 -0.48 5.42
C ILE A 8 -9.90 -0.68 4.23
N ALA A 9 -10.17 -1.64 3.34
CA ALA A 9 -9.39 -1.83 2.11
C ALA A 9 -9.50 -0.60 1.18
N SER A 10 -10.70 -0.03 1.07
CA SER A 10 -10.92 1.21 0.32
C SER A 10 -10.20 2.40 0.97
N GLU A 11 -10.23 2.51 2.29
CA GLU A 11 -9.51 3.56 3.05
C GLU A 11 -7.98 3.43 2.92
N ALA A 12 -7.44 2.20 2.98
CA ALA A 12 -6.02 1.93 2.75
C ALA A 12 -5.59 2.36 1.34
N ARG A 13 -6.39 2.02 0.33
CA ARG A 13 -6.16 2.45 -1.06
C ARG A 13 -6.16 3.98 -1.19
N LEU A 14 -7.17 4.65 -0.62
CA LEU A 14 -7.28 6.11 -0.70
C LEU A 14 -6.13 6.81 0.03
N SER A 15 -5.76 6.32 1.21
CA SER A 15 -4.69 6.91 2.01
C SER A 15 -3.30 6.75 1.37
N VAL A 16 -2.96 5.57 0.81
CA VAL A 16 -1.72 5.40 0.03
C VAL A 16 -1.68 6.34 -1.17
N LYS A 17 -2.81 6.50 -1.88
CA LYS A 17 -2.90 7.46 -2.98
C LYS A 17 -2.67 8.90 -2.53
N GLN A 18 -3.23 9.31 -1.39
CA GLN A 18 -2.97 10.66 -0.84
C GLN A 18 -1.51 10.82 -0.41
N PHE A 19 -0.90 9.79 0.17
CA PHE A 19 0.53 9.78 0.47
C PHE A 19 1.39 9.95 -0.79
N CYS A 20 1.07 9.25 -1.89
CA CYS A 20 1.77 9.43 -3.17
C CYS A 20 1.60 10.85 -3.73
N LYS A 21 0.42 11.45 -3.59
CA LYS A 21 0.20 12.85 -3.97
C LYS A 21 1.01 13.82 -3.12
N ALA A 22 1.07 13.60 -1.80
CA ALA A 22 1.90 14.41 -0.91
C ALA A 22 3.38 14.30 -1.28
N LEU A 23 3.88 13.10 -1.62
CA LEU A 23 5.24 12.91 -2.14
C LEU A 23 5.48 13.70 -3.44
N ILE A 24 4.52 13.69 -4.37
CA ILE A 24 4.63 14.46 -5.62
C ILE A 24 4.65 15.96 -5.34
N GLN A 25 3.83 16.46 -4.41
CA GLN A 25 3.84 17.88 -4.03
C GLN A 25 5.21 18.33 -3.51
N GLN A 26 5.95 17.43 -2.84
CA GLN A 26 7.31 17.73 -2.44
C GLN A 26 8.24 17.94 -3.64
N VAL A 27 8.01 17.32 -4.80
CA VAL A 27 8.83 17.53 -6.00
C VAL A 27 8.80 19.00 -6.48
N GLU A 28 7.75 19.74 -6.14
CA GLU A 28 7.63 21.16 -6.48
C GLU A 28 8.50 22.07 -5.61
N GLU A 29 9.00 21.58 -4.47
CA GLU A 29 9.89 22.35 -3.60
C GLU A 29 11.32 22.40 -4.18
N PRO A 30 11.88 23.61 -4.39
CA PRO A 30 13.22 23.75 -4.95
C PRO A 30 14.29 23.14 -4.04
N ASP A 31 15.34 22.59 -4.64
CA ASP A 31 16.56 22.09 -3.98
C ASP A 31 16.38 20.96 -2.95
N ASN A 32 15.26 20.24 -2.97
CA ASN A 32 15.04 19.12 -2.05
C ASN A 32 15.61 17.77 -2.54
N GLY A 33 16.00 17.68 -3.82
CA GLY A 33 16.61 16.49 -4.44
C GLY A 33 15.68 15.28 -4.59
N LEU A 34 14.38 15.42 -4.30
CA LEU A 34 13.41 14.32 -4.44
C LEU A 34 13.11 14.04 -5.92
N ALA A 35 13.04 15.09 -6.75
CA ALA A 35 12.76 15.00 -8.18
C ALA A 35 13.71 14.00 -8.88
N ASP A 36 15.02 14.19 -8.68
CA ASP A 36 16.06 13.34 -9.27
C ASP A 36 15.95 11.89 -8.79
N LYS A 37 15.70 11.69 -7.49
CA LYS A 37 15.54 10.36 -6.89
C LYS A 37 14.32 9.63 -7.44
N LEU A 38 13.19 10.32 -7.60
CA LEU A 38 12.00 9.76 -8.21
C LEU A 38 12.21 9.48 -9.70
N ASN A 39 12.90 10.34 -10.44
CA ASN A 39 13.23 10.09 -11.84
C ASN A 39 14.14 8.85 -12.01
N LEU A 40 15.13 8.66 -11.14
CA LEU A 40 15.94 7.44 -11.11
C LEU A 40 15.11 6.19 -10.78
N LEU A 41 14.12 6.32 -9.91
CA LEU A 41 13.20 5.23 -9.55
C LEU A 41 12.24 4.87 -10.70
N LEU A 42 11.83 5.87 -11.49
CA LEU A 42 10.87 5.74 -12.58
C LEU A 42 11.51 5.40 -13.94
N GLN A 43 12.82 5.61 -14.08
CA GLN A 43 13.58 5.33 -15.30
C GLN A 43 13.34 3.92 -15.89
N PRO A 44 13.30 2.82 -15.10
CA PRO A 44 13.04 1.47 -15.63
C PRO A 44 11.69 1.36 -16.35
N TYR A 45 10.73 2.19 -15.99
CA TYR A 45 9.39 2.23 -16.57
C TYR A 45 9.24 3.20 -17.74
N GLN A 46 10.35 3.84 -18.16
CA GLN A 46 10.40 4.88 -19.18
C GLN A 46 9.53 6.10 -18.82
N LEU A 47 9.48 6.42 -17.53
CA LEU A 47 8.71 7.54 -16.99
C LEU A 47 9.66 8.60 -16.40
N MET A 48 9.27 9.85 -16.55
CA MET A 48 9.98 11.00 -16.00
C MET A 48 8.96 12.03 -15.50
N ILE A 49 9.31 12.70 -14.41
CA ILE A 49 8.61 13.87 -13.90
C ILE A 49 9.23 15.08 -14.60
N THR A 50 8.56 15.60 -15.63
CA THR A 50 9.08 16.65 -16.52
C THR A 50 8.51 18.04 -16.24
N ASP A 51 7.36 18.15 -15.56
CA ASP A 51 6.63 19.41 -15.34
C ASP A 51 6.04 19.51 -13.92
N LYS A 52 5.50 20.69 -13.58
CA LYS A 52 4.66 20.93 -12.38
C LYS A 52 3.42 20.03 -12.31
N HIS A 53 3.09 19.32 -13.39
CA HIS A 53 1.98 18.36 -13.44
C HIS A 53 2.50 16.94 -13.63
N CYS A 54 2.52 16.20 -12.53
CA CYS A 54 2.79 14.77 -12.54
C CYS A 54 1.66 14.01 -13.27
N SER A 55 1.99 13.22 -14.28
CA SER A 55 0.99 12.47 -15.04
C SER A 55 0.29 11.42 -14.15
N LYS A 56 -0.97 11.10 -14.46
CA LYS A 56 -1.70 10.00 -13.79
C LYS A 56 -0.90 8.69 -13.81
N LEU A 57 -0.16 8.45 -14.89
CA LEU A 57 0.65 7.25 -15.05
C LEU A 57 1.81 7.20 -14.04
N VAL A 58 2.49 8.33 -13.82
CA VAL A 58 3.53 8.42 -12.78
C VAL A 58 2.95 8.21 -11.39
N LEU A 59 1.79 8.82 -11.09
CA LEU A 59 1.08 8.59 -9.82
C LEU A 59 0.77 7.10 -9.61
N TYR A 60 0.28 6.38 -10.63
CA TYR A 60 -0.01 4.95 -10.49
C TYR A 60 1.24 4.08 -10.31
N HIS A 61 2.38 4.44 -10.92
CA HIS A 61 3.63 3.72 -10.66
C HIS A 61 4.17 4.01 -9.25
N LEU A 62 4.02 5.24 -8.76
CA LEU A 62 4.29 5.57 -7.36
C LEU A 62 3.38 4.79 -6.41
N GLU A 63 2.08 4.74 -6.67
CA GLU A 63 1.12 3.94 -5.90
C GLU A 63 1.55 2.46 -5.88
N ALA A 64 1.97 1.90 -7.01
CA ALA A 64 2.46 0.53 -7.10
C ALA A 64 3.67 0.28 -6.18
N LEU A 65 4.69 1.14 -6.26
CA LEU A 65 5.91 1.03 -5.45
C LEU A 65 5.63 1.21 -3.96
N MET A 66 4.79 2.18 -3.60
CA MET A 66 4.40 2.41 -2.21
C MET A 66 3.56 1.26 -1.66
N ASN A 67 2.64 0.71 -2.46
CA ASN A 67 1.87 -0.47 -2.06
C ASN A 67 2.77 -1.71 -1.93
N GLN A 68 3.77 -1.89 -2.81
CA GLN A 68 4.74 -2.98 -2.65
C GLN A 68 5.45 -2.90 -1.30
N ALA A 69 5.92 -1.71 -0.91
CA ALA A 69 6.56 -1.50 0.40
C ALA A 69 5.58 -1.70 1.58
N MET A 70 4.41 -1.06 1.51
CA MET A 70 3.39 -1.09 2.57
C MET A 70 2.86 -2.50 2.82
N TYR A 71 2.61 -3.27 1.76
CA TYR A 71 2.07 -4.64 1.85
C TYR A 71 3.14 -5.73 1.88
N GLN A 72 4.44 -5.38 1.93
CA GLN A 72 5.49 -6.39 2.10
C GLN A 72 5.24 -7.20 3.39
N ASP A 73 5.34 -8.53 3.29
CA ASP A 73 5.16 -9.50 4.39
C ASP A 73 3.74 -9.55 5.00
N PHE A 74 2.71 -9.07 4.29
CA PHE A 74 1.32 -9.06 4.76
C PHE A 74 0.78 -10.44 5.15
N GLU A 75 1.26 -11.51 4.50
CA GLU A 75 0.87 -12.91 4.77
C GLU A 75 1.30 -13.39 6.15
N ASN A 76 2.23 -12.70 6.80
CA ASN A 76 2.69 -13.04 8.13
C ASN A 76 1.90 -12.26 9.17
N CYS A 77 1.50 -12.93 10.24
CA CYS A 77 0.70 -12.38 11.35
C CYS A 77 1.35 -11.17 12.08
N THR A 78 2.63 -10.89 11.84
CA THR A 78 3.36 -9.76 12.44
C THR A 78 3.96 -8.79 11.42
N PHE A 79 3.64 -8.91 10.12
CA PHE A 79 4.31 -8.17 9.03
C PHE A 79 5.84 -8.36 8.98
N GLN A 80 6.32 -9.52 9.42
CA GLN A 80 7.73 -9.88 9.39
C GLN A 80 7.90 -11.20 8.63
N LYS A 81 8.96 -11.30 7.82
CA LYS A 81 9.26 -12.46 6.98
C LYS A 81 9.21 -13.82 7.70
N ASN A 82 9.56 -13.85 8.99
CA ASN A 82 9.54 -15.03 9.85
C ASN A 82 8.68 -14.81 11.12
N GLY A 83 7.57 -14.08 10.98
CA GLY A 83 6.68 -13.78 12.09
C GLY A 83 6.01 -15.03 12.66
N SER A 84 6.19 -15.30 13.96
CA SER A 84 5.45 -16.34 14.67
C SER A 84 4.12 -15.80 15.19
N PRO A 85 3.05 -16.63 15.21
CA PRO A 85 1.80 -16.28 15.88
C PRO A 85 2.04 -15.84 17.33
N ARG A 86 1.24 -14.89 17.81
CA ARG A 86 1.31 -14.47 19.23
C ARG A 86 0.78 -15.56 20.14
N CYS A 87 -0.27 -16.24 19.68
CA CYS A 87 -0.91 -17.34 20.39
C CYS A 87 -0.79 -18.64 19.60
N LEU A 88 -0.69 -19.77 20.31
CA LEU A 88 -0.75 -21.10 19.70
C LEU A 88 -2.18 -21.49 19.28
N ASP A 89 -3.20 -20.92 19.94
CA ASP A 89 -4.61 -21.12 19.57
C ASP A 89 -5.01 -20.11 18.47
N PRO A 90 -5.36 -20.58 17.26
CA PRO A 90 -5.80 -19.71 16.16
C PRO A 90 -7.05 -18.88 16.48
N LYS A 91 -7.95 -19.37 17.34
CA LYS A 91 -9.15 -18.62 17.72
C LYS A 91 -8.80 -17.43 18.61
N GLN A 92 -7.87 -17.63 19.55
CA GLN A 92 -7.38 -16.57 20.40
C GLN A 92 -6.64 -15.50 19.58
N ASP A 93 -5.77 -15.92 18.66
CA ASP A 93 -4.99 -15.01 17.80
C ASP A 93 -5.90 -14.12 16.92
N SER A 94 -6.99 -14.70 16.39
CA SER A 94 -8.04 -13.98 15.65
C SER A 94 -8.78 -12.95 16.53
N GLN A 95 -9.12 -13.31 17.77
CA GLN A 95 -9.78 -12.39 18.72
C GLN A 95 -8.86 -11.24 19.14
N GLU A 96 -7.58 -11.52 19.39
CA GLU A 96 -6.58 -10.49 19.73
C GLU A 96 -6.31 -9.53 18.57
N SER A 97 -6.32 -10.04 17.33
CA SER A 97 -6.23 -9.22 16.12
C SER A 97 -7.41 -8.27 16.01
N PHE A 98 -8.63 -8.75 16.25
CA PHE A 98 -9.82 -7.90 16.26
C PHE A 98 -9.82 -6.87 17.40
N ALA A 99 -9.41 -7.27 18.60
CA ALA A 99 -9.30 -6.36 19.74
C ALA A 99 -8.29 -5.23 19.47
N SER A 100 -7.15 -5.57 18.88
CA SER A 100 -6.14 -4.61 18.43
C SER A 100 -6.70 -3.65 17.37
N PHE A 101 -7.51 -4.15 16.43
CA PHE A 101 -8.18 -3.32 15.42
C PHE A 101 -9.11 -2.30 16.08
N VAL A 102 -9.96 -2.75 17.01
CA VAL A 102 -10.90 -1.86 17.72
C VAL A 102 -10.17 -0.79 18.52
N ALA A 103 -9.05 -1.13 19.17
CA ALA A 103 -8.25 -0.19 19.94
C ALA A 103 -7.61 0.90 19.06
N LEU A 104 -7.18 0.56 17.84
CA LEU A 104 -6.40 1.46 16.98
C LEU A 104 -7.24 2.21 15.92
N ARG A 105 -8.45 1.76 15.59
CA ARG A 105 -9.24 2.34 14.47
C ARG A 105 -9.43 3.85 14.60
N ASN A 106 -9.67 4.33 15.82
CA ASN A 106 -9.96 5.74 16.12
C ASN A 106 -8.70 6.56 16.43
N LEU A 107 -7.51 5.97 16.41
CA LEU A 107 -6.26 6.67 16.70
C LEU A 107 -6.02 7.78 15.67
N SER A 108 -5.91 9.03 16.15
CA SER A 108 -5.72 10.21 15.31
C SER A 108 -4.24 10.63 15.20
N TRP A 109 -3.93 11.44 14.19
CA TRP A 109 -2.60 12.03 14.04
C TRP A 109 -2.21 12.91 15.25
N ASN A 110 -3.13 13.74 15.73
CA ASN A 110 -2.91 14.64 16.87
C ASN A 110 -2.53 13.88 18.15
N GLU A 111 -3.13 12.72 18.36
CA GLU A 111 -2.79 11.83 19.47
C GLU A 111 -1.38 11.26 19.36
N VAL A 112 -1.00 10.82 18.16
CA VAL A 112 0.34 10.30 17.87
C VAL A 112 1.40 11.38 17.96
N LEU A 113 1.13 12.60 17.49
CA LEU A 113 2.02 13.73 17.68
C LEU A 113 2.32 14.01 19.15
N ARG A 114 1.31 13.84 20.03
CA ARG A 114 1.45 14.12 21.46
C ARG A 114 2.15 13.00 22.25
N LYS A 115 1.84 11.73 21.94
CA LYS A 115 2.26 10.59 22.77
C LYS A 115 3.15 9.56 22.05
N GLY A 116 3.28 9.66 20.73
CA GLY A 116 3.92 8.67 19.87
C GLY A 116 3.07 7.42 19.65
N THR A 117 3.37 6.68 18.58
CA THR A 117 2.71 5.40 18.24
C THR A 117 2.93 4.33 19.30
N LYS A 118 4.14 4.26 19.88
CA LYS A 118 4.52 3.26 20.88
C LYS A 118 3.65 3.30 22.15
N TYR A 119 3.10 4.46 22.50
CA TYR A 119 2.17 4.59 23.64
C TYR A 119 0.89 3.77 23.42
N TYR A 120 0.44 3.65 22.18
CA TYR A 120 -0.83 2.98 21.83
C TYR A 120 -0.63 1.51 21.46
N SER A 121 0.46 1.18 20.76
CA SER A 121 0.81 -0.19 20.41
C SER A 121 2.27 -0.27 19.99
N GLU A 122 3.03 -1.14 20.65
CA GLU A 122 4.44 -1.37 20.31
C GLU A 122 4.58 -2.02 18.92
N ASP A 123 3.72 -2.99 18.61
CA ASP A 123 3.73 -3.68 17.31
C ASP A 123 3.39 -2.73 16.16
N PHE A 124 2.39 -1.86 16.34
CA PHE A 124 2.07 -0.85 15.35
C PHE A 124 3.21 0.17 15.18
N SER A 125 3.87 0.57 16.27
CA SER A 125 5.04 1.45 16.19
C SER A 125 6.17 0.80 15.39
N ARG A 126 6.48 -0.47 15.68
CA ARG A 126 7.52 -1.24 14.98
C ARG A 126 7.18 -1.39 13.49
N PHE A 127 5.92 -1.65 13.16
CA PHE A 127 5.43 -1.67 11.80
C PHE A 127 5.68 -0.33 11.09
N CYS A 128 5.30 0.81 11.70
CA CYS A 128 5.52 2.13 11.13
C CYS A 128 7.02 2.40 10.88
N ASP A 129 7.90 2.09 11.83
CA ASP A 129 9.34 2.27 11.68
C ASP A 129 9.91 1.44 10.52
N GLN A 130 9.47 0.18 10.40
CA GLN A 130 9.87 -0.72 9.32
C GLN A 130 9.38 -0.23 7.95
N LYS A 131 8.11 0.20 7.83
CA LYS A 131 7.56 0.71 6.57
C LYS A 131 8.17 2.04 6.17
N MET A 132 8.44 2.92 7.14
CA MET A 132 9.16 4.16 6.90
C MET A 132 10.56 3.88 6.32
N SER A 133 11.32 2.97 6.94
CA SER A 133 12.65 2.57 6.46
C SER A 133 12.61 1.99 5.04
N CYS A 134 11.64 1.10 4.77
CA CYS A 134 11.43 0.52 3.45
C CYS A 134 11.12 1.59 2.38
N ILE A 135 10.26 2.55 2.70
CA ILE A 135 9.92 3.65 1.78
C ILE A 135 11.11 4.58 1.56
N VAL A 136 11.84 4.97 2.60
CA VAL A 136 13.05 5.80 2.46
C VAL A 136 14.09 5.11 1.57
N SER A 137 14.27 3.79 1.73
CA SER A 137 15.12 2.99 0.86
C SER A 137 14.63 2.99 -0.60
N THR A 138 13.34 2.80 -0.81
CA THR A 138 12.68 2.87 -2.13
C THR A 138 12.88 4.23 -2.79
N LEU A 139 12.77 5.32 -2.03
CA LEU A 139 13.02 6.70 -2.44
C LEU A 139 14.52 7.04 -2.55
N LYS A 140 15.37 6.04 -2.82
CA LYS A 140 16.83 6.19 -3.00
C LYS A 140 17.49 6.95 -1.84
N ASN A 141 17.11 6.60 -0.61
CA ASN A 141 17.62 7.19 0.63
C ASN A 141 17.48 8.73 0.64
N TRP A 142 16.30 9.25 0.29
CA TRP A 142 16.01 10.68 0.41
C TRP A 142 16.21 11.14 1.86
N SER A 143 17.22 11.98 2.08
CA SER A 143 17.77 12.32 3.40
C SER A 143 17.16 13.58 4.03
N ARG A 144 16.23 14.23 3.33
CA ARG A 144 15.51 15.40 3.87
C ARG A 144 14.52 14.94 4.95
N PRO A 145 14.41 15.67 6.08
CA PRO A 145 13.31 15.46 7.02
C PRO A 145 11.97 15.67 6.32
N TRP A 146 11.01 14.78 6.56
CA TRP A 146 9.68 14.89 5.97
C TRP A 146 8.89 15.99 6.69
N PRO A 147 8.20 16.89 5.95
CA PRO A 147 7.32 17.85 6.57
C PRO A 147 6.14 17.16 7.26
N GLU A 148 5.51 17.84 8.21
CA GLU A 148 4.41 17.28 9.01
C GLU A 148 3.29 16.72 8.15
N GLN A 149 2.90 17.41 7.07
CA GLN A 149 1.87 16.96 6.15
C GLN A 149 2.21 15.61 5.50
N LEU A 150 3.47 15.40 5.12
CA LEU A 150 3.91 14.15 4.52
C LEU A 150 3.95 13.03 5.56
N LEU A 151 4.43 13.32 6.77
CA LEU A 151 4.42 12.38 7.91
C LEU A 151 2.99 11.98 8.28
N GLN A 152 2.05 12.92 8.28
CA GLN A 152 0.63 12.66 8.52
C GLN A 152 0.04 11.76 7.44
N CYS A 153 0.29 12.04 6.16
CA CYS A 153 -0.18 11.20 5.06
C CYS A 153 0.40 9.78 5.14
N PHE A 154 1.70 9.66 5.45
CA PHE A 154 2.34 8.37 5.70
C PHE A 154 1.68 7.63 6.86
N PHE A 155 1.49 8.30 8.00
CA PHE A 155 0.86 7.72 9.18
C PHE A 155 -0.54 7.19 8.87
N VAL A 156 -1.37 7.97 8.18
CA VAL A 156 -2.72 7.55 7.81
C VAL A 156 -2.68 6.32 6.89
N ALA A 157 -1.78 6.31 5.89
CA ALA A 157 -1.60 5.16 5.01
C ALA A 157 -1.15 3.90 5.77
N ALA A 158 -0.11 4.02 6.60
CA ALA A 158 0.41 2.94 7.43
C ALA A 158 -0.67 2.42 8.40
N LYS A 159 -1.42 3.30 9.06
CA LYS A 159 -2.52 2.94 9.95
C LYS A 159 -3.59 2.14 9.20
N CYS A 160 -4.05 2.60 8.04
CA CYS A 160 -5.08 1.89 7.28
C CYS A 160 -4.61 0.51 6.82
N VAL A 161 -3.35 0.36 6.38
CA VAL A 161 -2.77 -0.94 5.99
C VAL A 161 -2.63 -1.87 7.20
N TRP A 162 -2.22 -1.35 8.36
CA TRP A 162 -2.15 -2.10 9.61
C TRP A 162 -3.53 -2.58 10.08
N LEU A 163 -4.53 -1.69 10.06
CA LEU A 163 -5.90 -2.04 10.42
C LEU A 163 -6.49 -3.08 9.46
N LEU A 164 -6.17 -2.99 8.17
CA LEU A 164 -6.59 -3.96 7.16
C LEU A 164 -6.04 -5.35 7.46
N HIS A 165 -4.77 -5.43 7.87
CA HIS A 165 -4.11 -6.66 8.27
C HIS A 165 -4.72 -7.25 9.54
N LEU A 166 -4.89 -6.44 10.59
CA LEU A 166 -5.57 -6.89 11.81
C LEU A 166 -6.97 -7.43 11.52
N LEU A 167 -7.72 -6.80 10.60
CA LEU A 167 -8.99 -7.35 10.15
C LEU A 167 -8.82 -8.65 9.37
N ALA A 168 -7.89 -8.75 8.42
CA ALA A 168 -7.64 -9.98 7.65
C ALA A 168 -7.39 -11.18 8.58
N PHE A 169 -6.57 -10.99 9.62
CA PHE A 169 -6.22 -12.01 10.61
C PHE A 169 -7.31 -12.25 11.66
N SER A 170 -8.31 -11.38 11.77
CA SER A 170 -9.49 -11.64 12.60
C SER A 170 -10.49 -12.64 12.00
N PHE A 171 -10.39 -12.95 10.71
CA PHE A 171 -11.22 -14.01 10.10
C PHE A 171 -10.69 -15.40 10.46
N THR A 172 -11.56 -16.41 10.35
CA THR A 172 -11.17 -17.82 10.50
C THR A 172 -11.70 -18.60 9.29
N PRO A 173 -10.83 -19.01 8.34
CA PRO A 173 -9.40 -18.72 8.25
C PRO A 173 -9.11 -17.24 7.93
N ALA A 174 -7.86 -16.80 8.14
CA ALA A 174 -7.42 -15.45 7.80
C ALA A 174 -7.55 -15.17 6.29
N LEU A 175 -7.88 -13.93 5.93
CA LEU A 175 -8.01 -13.54 4.53
C LEU A 175 -6.64 -13.47 3.85
N THR A 176 -6.57 -13.94 2.60
CA THR A 176 -5.32 -14.03 1.85
C THR A 176 -5.19 -12.86 0.87
N ILE A 177 -4.04 -12.19 0.91
CA ILE A 177 -3.69 -11.18 -0.08
C ILE A 177 -3.37 -11.84 -1.42
N MET A 178 -3.88 -11.25 -2.50
CA MET A 178 -3.62 -11.65 -3.86
C MET A 178 -2.68 -10.64 -4.50
N ARG A 179 -1.55 -11.12 -5.04
CA ARG A 179 -0.63 -10.30 -5.84
C ARG A 179 -0.48 -10.91 -7.22
N VAL A 180 -0.23 -10.06 -8.20
CA VAL A 180 -0.05 -10.46 -9.59
C VAL A 180 1.28 -9.93 -10.08
N GLU A 181 2.02 -10.79 -10.77
CA GLU A 181 3.35 -10.46 -11.29
C GLU A 181 3.25 -9.70 -12.62
N GLU A 182 4.33 -8.99 -12.95
CA GLU A 182 4.52 -8.43 -14.29
C GLU A 182 4.46 -9.54 -15.36
N SER A 183 4.00 -9.19 -16.56
CA SER A 183 3.77 -10.08 -17.70
C SER A 183 2.67 -11.15 -17.52
N ARG A 184 1.98 -11.19 -16.37
CA ARG A 184 0.82 -12.08 -16.18
C ARG A 184 -0.29 -11.70 -17.16
N VAL A 185 -0.92 -12.70 -17.80
CA VAL A 185 -2.10 -12.48 -18.65
C VAL A 185 -3.22 -11.85 -17.81
N PHE A 186 -3.82 -10.78 -18.34
CA PHE A 186 -4.94 -10.11 -17.68
C PHE A 186 -6.13 -11.05 -17.54
N ASP A 187 -6.65 -11.16 -16.31
CA ASP A 187 -7.84 -11.94 -15.99
C ASP A 187 -8.87 -11.04 -15.29
N GLN A 188 -9.94 -10.71 -16.01
CA GLN A 188 -11.01 -9.84 -15.52
C GLN A 188 -11.71 -10.37 -14.26
N MET A 189 -11.62 -11.66 -13.94
CA MET A 189 -12.19 -12.21 -12.70
C MET A 189 -11.42 -11.75 -11.46
N TYR A 190 -10.10 -11.57 -11.59
CA TYR A 190 -9.20 -11.25 -10.49
C TYR A 190 -8.56 -9.86 -10.58
N MET A 191 -8.66 -9.21 -11.74
CA MET A 191 -7.96 -7.96 -12.04
C MET A 191 -8.92 -6.89 -12.59
N GLU A 192 -8.63 -5.64 -12.24
CA GLU A 192 -9.24 -4.43 -12.79
C GLU A 192 -8.14 -3.59 -13.43
N ASP A 193 -8.27 -3.28 -14.72
CA ASP A 193 -7.38 -2.32 -15.38
C ASP A 193 -7.79 -0.89 -14.98
N ILE A 194 -6.81 -0.10 -14.56
CA ILE A 194 -7.00 1.29 -14.14
C ILE A 194 -7.10 2.24 -15.35
N LEU A 195 -6.63 1.83 -16.52
CA LEU A 195 -6.66 2.62 -17.76
C LEU A 195 -7.32 1.84 -18.92
N PRO A 196 -8.59 1.41 -18.77
CA PRO A 196 -9.25 0.51 -19.74
C PRO A 196 -9.39 1.13 -21.13
N ASP A 197 -9.51 2.46 -21.22
CA ASP A 197 -9.73 3.20 -22.47
C ASP A 197 -8.57 3.12 -23.48
N LYS A 198 -7.42 2.56 -23.08
CA LYS A 198 -6.24 2.44 -23.95
C LYS A 198 -6.22 1.18 -24.81
N HIS A 199 -7.08 0.21 -24.51
CA HIS A 199 -7.00 -1.12 -25.08
C HIS A 199 -8.11 -1.37 -26.10
N GLN A 200 -7.74 -1.94 -27.25
CA GLN A 200 -8.71 -2.53 -28.15
C GLN A 200 -9.24 -3.82 -27.48
N LEU A 201 -10.57 -3.95 -27.38
CA LEU A 201 -11.32 -5.02 -26.68
C LEU A 201 -10.92 -6.48 -27.01
N HIS A 202 -10.01 -6.70 -27.97
CA HIS A 202 -9.68 -8.02 -28.51
C HIS A 202 -8.20 -8.44 -28.39
N ASN A 203 -7.30 -7.59 -27.88
CA ASN A 203 -5.90 -7.98 -27.72
C ASN A 203 -5.62 -8.61 -26.35
N PRO A 204 -4.84 -9.71 -26.30
CA PRO A 204 -4.37 -10.25 -25.02
C PRO A 204 -3.48 -9.21 -24.35
N CYS A 205 -3.98 -8.64 -23.26
CA CYS A 205 -3.25 -7.69 -22.44
C CYS A 205 -2.45 -8.43 -21.36
N GLN A 206 -1.27 -7.92 -21.04
CA GLN A 206 -0.47 -8.40 -19.92
C GLN A 206 -0.33 -7.33 -18.85
N VAL A 207 -0.20 -7.75 -17.59
CA VAL A 207 0.07 -6.86 -16.47
C VAL A 207 1.43 -6.22 -16.66
N LYS A 208 1.49 -4.89 -16.79
CA LYS A 208 2.73 -4.12 -16.71
C LYS A 208 3.20 -4.02 -15.26
N ILE A 209 2.28 -3.64 -14.37
CA ILE A 209 2.56 -3.50 -12.94
C ILE A 209 1.27 -3.61 -12.13
N MET A 210 1.35 -4.27 -10.98
CA MET A 210 0.29 -4.27 -9.99
C MET A 210 0.34 -2.98 -9.19
N VAL A 211 -0.71 -2.16 -9.28
CA VAL A 211 -0.82 -0.89 -8.56
C VAL A 211 -1.37 -1.10 -7.15
N MET A 212 -2.33 -2.01 -6.99
CA MET A 212 -2.91 -2.36 -5.70
C MET A 212 -3.11 -3.88 -5.61
N PRO A 213 -2.73 -4.52 -4.50
CA PRO A 213 -3.05 -5.93 -4.28
C PRO A 213 -4.56 -6.16 -4.16
N GLY A 214 -4.97 -7.36 -4.51
CA GLY A 214 -6.31 -7.88 -4.30
C GLY A 214 -6.38 -8.74 -3.03
N PHE A 215 -7.57 -9.29 -2.75
CA PHE A 215 -7.80 -10.18 -1.61
C PHE A 215 -8.84 -11.24 -1.93
N TYR A 216 -8.62 -12.45 -1.43
CA TYR A 216 -9.66 -13.47 -1.33
C TYR A 216 -10.46 -13.21 -0.05
N VAL A 217 -11.74 -12.85 -0.20
CA VAL A 217 -12.61 -12.44 0.89
C VAL A 217 -13.79 -13.41 0.94
N GLN A 218 -13.59 -14.55 1.62
CA GLN A 218 -14.56 -15.64 1.70
C GLN A 218 -14.98 -16.12 0.29
N ASP A 219 -16.23 -15.90 -0.11
CA ASP A 219 -16.81 -16.26 -1.41
C ASP A 219 -16.60 -15.17 -2.49
N ARG A 220 -15.94 -14.07 -2.16
CA ARG A 220 -15.72 -12.91 -3.03
C ARG A 220 -14.24 -12.67 -3.30
N VAL A 221 -13.97 -11.97 -4.40
CA VAL A 221 -12.65 -11.48 -4.75
C VAL A 221 -12.67 -9.95 -4.74
N LEU A 222 -11.80 -9.35 -3.93
CA LEU A 222 -11.40 -7.96 -4.13
C LEU A 222 -10.27 -7.95 -5.17
N LYS A 223 -10.56 -7.45 -6.38
CA LYS A 223 -9.64 -7.56 -7.52
C LYS A 223 -8.36 -6.76 -7.29
N CYS A 224 -7.25 -7.28 -7.81
CA CYS A 224 -6.02 -6.49 -7.99
C CYS A 224 -6.31 -5.32 -8.94
N ARG A 225 -5.75 -4.16 -8.68
CA ARG A 225 -5.76 -3.06 -9.65
C ARG A 225 -4.43 -3.03 -10.38
N VAL A 226 -4.46 -3.09 -11.69
CA VAL A 226 -3.28 -3.26 -12.54
C VAL A 226 -3.23 -2.19 -13.61
N LEU A 227 -2.02 -1.90 -14.10
CA LEU A 227 -1.84 -1.29 -15.41
C LEU A 227 -1.51 -2.42 -16.38
N THR A 228 -2.16 -2.43 -17.54
CA THR A 228 -1.86 -3.41 -18.58
C THR A 228 -1.10 -2.79 -19.75
N ILE A 229 -0.49 -3.65 -20.56
CA ILE A 229 0.13 -3.33 -21.84
C ILE A 229 -0.39 -4.30 -22.90
N ASP A 230 -0.57 -3.79 -24.11
CA ASP A 230 -0.89 -4.64 -25.26
C ASP A 230 0.37 -5.39 -25.72
N ASN A 231 0.23 -6.68 -25.99
CA ASN A 231 1.28 -7.48 -26.63
C ASN A 231 1.49 -7.16 -28.12
N SER A 232 0.82 -6.15 -28.68
CA SER A 232 0.99 -5.76 -30.08
C SER A 232 2.22 -4.87 -30.27
N LYS A 233 3.42 -5.47 -30.21
CA LYS A 233 4.65 -4.94 -30.81
C LYS A 233 5.49 -6.07 -31.40
#